data_AF-A0AAE9LP90-F1
#
_entry.id   AF-A0AAE9LP90-F1
#
_cell.length_a   1.000
_cell.length_b   1.000
_cell.length_c   1.000
_cell.angle_alpha   90.00
_cell.angle_beta   90.00
_cell.angle_gamma   90.00
#
_symmetry.space_group_name_H-M   'P 1'
#
loop_
_entity.id
_entity.type
_entity.pdbx_description
1 polymer ?
#
loop_
_entity_poly.entity_id
_entity_poly.type
_entity_poly.pdbx_seq_one_letter_code
_entity_poly.pdbx_strand_id
1 'polypeptide(L)' 'MMGFAMGSSGSENVADENYKGYFASLGLGYLVQKCHSFNAIAFMMDNNTHLDSPDKRLILSYTYQFN' A
#
# COMPACT_ATOMS: atom_id res chain seq x y z
N MET A 1 13.54 -9.34 -10.23
CA MET A 1 12.12 -9.08 -9.90
C MET A 1 12.00 -9.29 -8.40
N MET A 2 11.39 -8.35 -7.68
CA MET A 2 11.20 -8.43 -6.23
C MET A 2 9.74 -8.13 -5.91
N GLY A 3 9.07 -9.02 -5.19
CA GLY A 3 7.71 -8.81 -4.70
C GLY A 3 7.72 -8.43 -3.23
N PHE A 4 6.76 -7.62 -2.80
CA PHE A 4 6.52 -7.33 -1.39
C PHE A 4 5.03 -7.35 -1.08
N ALA A 5 4.71 -7.80 0.14
CA ALA A 5 3.39 -7.72 0.71
C ALA A 5 3.53 -7.10 2.10
N MET A 6 2.71 -6.09 2.40
CA MET A 6 2.71 -5.45 3.70
C MET A 6 1.27 -5.22 4.13
N GLY A 7 0.94 -5.63 5.35
CA GLY A 7 -0.36 -5.41 5.95
C GLY A 7 -0.23 -5.03 7.41
N SER A 8 -1.17 -4.23 7.89
CA SER A 8 -1.29 -3.86 9.29
C SER A 8 -2.76 -3.75 9.67
N SER A 9 -3.11 -4.26 10.84
CA SER A 9 -4.42 -4.05 11.45
C SER A 9 -4.24 -3.21 12.71
N GLY A 10 -4.99 -2.13 12.83
CA GLY A 10 -5.02 -1.26 14.00
C GLY A 10 -6.42 -1.27 14.61
N SER A 11 -6.50 -1.32 15.93
CA SER A 11 -7.74 -1.11 16.66
C SER A 11 -7.46 -0.23 17.86
N GLU A 12 -8.23 0.85 17.99
CA GLU A 12 -8.12 1.80 19.09
C GLU A 12 -9.49 1.91 19.76
N ASN A 13 -9.52 1.85 21.09
CA ASN A 13 -10.77 2.01 21.84
C ASN A 13 -10.71 3.37 22.53
N VAL A 14 -11.37 4.37 21.95
CA VAL A 14 -11.51 5.69 22.54
C VAL A 14 -12.98 5.85 22.93
N ALA A 15 -13.23 5.96 24.24
CA ALA A 15 -14.51 6.35 24.85
C ALA A 15 -15.77 5.94 24.05
N ASP A 16 -16.18 4.67 24.20
CA ASP A 16 -17.41 4.06 23.67
C ASP A 16 -17.42 3.68 22.18
N GLU A 17 -16.44 4.14 21.38
CA GLU A 17 -16.35 3.77 19.95
C GLU A 17 -15.22 2.75 19.67
N ASN A 18 -15.57 1.66 18.97
CA ASN A 18 -14.62 0.63 18.52
C ASN A 18 -14.02 1.01 17.16
N TYR A 19 -12.79 1.53 17.16
CA TYR A 19 -12.05 1.79 15.91
C TYR A 19 -11.43 0.48 15.41
N LYS A 20 -11.68 0.14 14.15
CA LYS A 20 -10.98 -0.94 13.44
C LYS A 20 -10.57 -0.44 12.06
N GLY A 21 -9.27 -0.43 11.82
CA GLY A 21 -8.66 -0.12 10.54
C GLY A 21 -7.83 -1.31 10.04
N TYR A 22 -8.02 -1.68 8.79
CA TYR A 22 -7.21 -2.66 8.08
C TYR A 22 -6.48 -2.00 6.92
N PHE A 23 -5.19 -2.27 6.81
CA PHE A 23 -4.35 -1.83 5.70
C PHE A 23 -3.68 -3.05 5.08
N ALA A 24 -3.71 -3.13 3.75
CA ALA A 24 -3.04 -4.16 2.98
C ALA A 24 -2.45 -3.55 1.70
N SER A 25 -1.23 -3.95 1.36
CA SER A 25 -0.56 -3.56 0.14
C SER A 25 0.23 -4.72 -0.45
N LEU A 26 0.23 -4.77 -1.78
CA LEU A 26 0.96 -5.74 -2.59
C LEU A 26 1.76 -4.96 -3.62
N GLY A 27 3.02 -5.32 -3.81
CA GLY A 27 3.90 -4.64 -4.73
C GLY A 27 4.80 -5.59 -5.51
N LEU A 28 5.10 -5.20 -6.74
CA LEU A 28 6.04 -5.87 -7.63
C LEU A 28 7.00 -4.83 -8.18
N GLY A 29 8.29 -5.11 -8.08
CA GLY A 29 9.38 -4.30 -8.59
C GLY A 29 10.25 -5.06 -9.59
N TYR A 30 10.65 -4.39 -10.67
CA TYR A 30 11.58 -4.90 -11.66
C TYR A 30 12.68 -3.89 -11.96
N LEU A 31 13.94 -4.31 -11.77
CA LEU A 31 15.13 -3.51 -12.05
C LEU A 31 15.77 -4.02 -13.34
N VAL A 32 16.00 -3.11 -14.29
CA VAL A 32 16.65 -3.35 -15.58
C VAL A 32 17.96 -2.57 -15.63
N GLN A 33 19.05 -3.28 -15.92
CA GLN A 33 20.37 -2.69 -16.21
C GLN A 33 20.88 -1.68 -15.16
N LYS A 34 20.47 -1.85 -13.88
CA LYS A 34 20.79 -0.98 -12.73
C LYS A 34 20.28 0.46 -12.79
N CYS A 35 20.05 1.03 -13.98
CA CYS A 35 19.60 2.42 -14.13
C CYS A 35 18.08 2.55 -14.26
N HIS A 36 17.36 1.50 -14.63
CA HIS A 36 15.91 1.56 -14.84
C HIS A 36 15.18 0.70 -13.81
N SER A 37 14.16 1.24 -13.16
CA SER A 37 13.28 0.48 -12.28
C SER A 37 11.81 0.76 -12.56
N PHE A 38 11.02 -0.30 -12.50
CA PHE A 38 9.56 -0.28 -12.67
C PHE A 38 8.94 -0.86 -11.40
N ASN A 39 7.96 -0.18 -10.83
CA ASN A 39 7.20 -0.70 -9.70
C ASN A 39 5.70 -0.58 -9.94
N ALA A 40 4.97 -1.61 -9.52
CA ALA A 40 3.53 -1.62 -9.46
C ALA A 40 3.12 -1.93 -8.03
N ILE A 41 2.28 -1.09 -7.43
CA ILE A 41 1.83 -1.21 -6.04
C ILE A 41 0.31 -1.12 -6.02
N ALA A 42 -0.35 -2.14 -5.50
CA ALA A 42 -1.76 -2.13 -5.15
C ALA A 42 -1.91 -1.90 -3.65
N PHE A 43 -2.80 -1.00 -3.28
CA PHE A 43 -3.07 -0.55 -1.91
C PHE A 43 -4.56 -0.70 -1.62
N MET A 44 -4.89 -1.19 -0.43
CA MET A 44 -6.24 -1.24 0.12
C MET A 44 -6.22 -0.80 1.57
N MET A 45 -7.13 0.10 1.93
CA MET A 45 -7.35 0.52 3.31
C MET A 45 -8.85 0.53 3.61
N ASP A 46 -9.23 -0.15 4.67
CA ASP A 46 -10.59 -0.20 5.19
C ASP A 46 -10.58 0.41 6.59
N ASN A 47 -11.46 1.38 6.85
CA ASN A 47 -11.51 2.05 8.14
C ASN A 47 -12.93 2.49 8.48
N ASN A 48 -13.43 2.02 9.63
CA ASN A 48 -14.84 2.14 10.01
C ASN A 48 -15.26 3.55 10.49
N THR A 49 -14.35 4.54 10.50
CA THR A 49 -14.58 5.86 11.14
C THR A 49 -14.85 6.99 10.15
N HIS A 50 -14.22 6.94 8.98
CA HIS A 50 -14.27 8.06 8.02
C HIS A 50 -14.55 7.61 6.58
N LEU A 51 -14.63 6.29 6.33
CA LEU A 51 -14.81 5.73 5.01
C LEU A 51 -15.88 4.65 5.06
N ASP A 52 -17.05 4.93 4.45
CA ASP A 52 -18.11 3.93 4.21
C ASP A 52 -17.68 2.84 3.19
N SER A 53 -16.53 3.02 2.53
CA SER A 53 -16.03 2.10 1.52
C SER A 53 -14.50 2.03 1.53
N PRO A 54 -13.91 0.85 1.32
CA PRO A 54 -12.47 0.68 1.33
C PRO A 54 -11.81 1.49 0.21
N ASP A 55 -10.80 2.29 0.58
CA ASP A 55 -9.97 3.04 -0.38
C ASP A 55 -9.01 2.06 -1.08
N LYS A 56 -9.06 2.05 -2.41
CA LYS A 56 -8.27 1.15 -3.25
C LYS A 56 -7.47 1.99 -4.23
N ARG A 57 -6.15 1.84 -4.21
CA ARG A 57 -5.25 2.60 -5.08
C ARG A 57 -4.31 1.67 -5.84
N LEU A 58 -4.04 2.02 -7.09
CA LEU A 58 -3.04 1.38 -7.92
C LEU A 58 -2.02 2.43 -8.35
N ILE A 59 -0.76 2.18 -8.00
CA ILE A 59 0.36 3.09 -8.26
C ILE A 59 1.31 2.38 -9.21
N LEU A 60 1.57 3.03 -10.35
CA LEU A 60 2.61 2.64 -11.29
C LEU A 60 3.71 3.68 -11.24
N SER A 61 4.96 3.23 -11.07
CA SER A 61 6.11 4.12 -11.07
C SER A 61 7.22 3.58 -11.97
N TYR A 62 7.90 4.52 -12.62
CA TYR A 62 9.10 4.29 -13.39
C TYR A 62 10.16 5.28 -12.91
N THR A 63 11.33 4.76 -12.56
CA THR A 63 12.46 5.56 -12.12
C THR A 63 13.66 5.26 -12.98
N TYR A 64 14.29 6.31 -13.48
CA TYR A 64 15.56 6.25 -14.17
C TYR A 64 16.63 6.96 -13.35
N GLN A 65 17.77 6.31 -13.13
CA GLN A 65 18.91 6.86 -12.41
C GLN A 65 20.02 7.23 -13.41
N PHE A 66 20.32 8.53 -13.50
CA PHE A 66 21.51 9.02 -14.19
C PHE A 66 22.75 8.74 -13.32
N ASN A 67 23.86 8.38 -13.97
CA ASN A 67 25.13 8.10 -13.31
C ASN A 67 25.95 9.37 -13.12
#